data_AF-A0A6P1YJN3-F1
#
_entry.id   AF-A0A6P1YJN3-F1
#
_cell.length_a   1.000
_cell.length_b   1.000
_cell.length_c   1.000
_cell.angle_alpha   90.00
_cell.angle_beta   90.00
_cell.angle_gamma   90.00
#
_symmetry.space_group_name_H-M   'P 1'
#
loop_
_entity.id
_entity.type
_entity.pdbx_description
1 polymer ?
#
loop_
_entity_poly.entity_id
_entity_poly.type
_entity_poly.pdbx_seq_one_letter_code
_entity_poly.pdbx_strand_id
1 'polypeptide(L)'
;MNNDRLMWIVVIGLAAGIGLIAWSDATGGIAGLSAGQLAHLVAYGAIGLVVGAGVVATFTGRLGEALRAAALWLVIFAFLAVGYTYRVEIHATAYRVLAELAPGYAVPLASTGGPAVEVARARDGDFNVRVEINGNRIPMLVDTGASSVVLTPEDAVEVGLPIEFLRYDIPIDTANGRGKAAAVVLDRIAIAGSIEERDVPALIASPGTLKHSLLGMSFLSRLASFEIRGEKLVMRAKIAQ
;
A
#
# COMPACT_ATOMS: atom_id res chain seq x y z
N MET A 1 -6.22 38.54 -36.95
CA MET A 1 -6.37 37.84 -38.25
C MET A 1 -7.76 37.21 -38.23
N ASN A 2 -8.69 37.63 -39.08
CA ASN A 2 -10.10 37.22 -38.96
C ASN A 2 -10.22 35.70 -39.05
N ASN A 3 -11.02 35.07 -38.17
CA ASN A 3 -11.26 33.62 -38.14
C ASN A 3 -11.66 33.08 -39.52
N ASP A 4 -12.34 33.89 -40.33
CA ASP A 4 -12.72 33.57 -41.70
C ASP A 4 -11.49 33.22 -42.56
N ARG A 5 -10.36 33.93 -42.42
CA ARG A 5 -9.14 33.67 -43.21
C ARG A 5 -8.49 32.34 -42.85
N LEU A 6 -8.50 31.97 -41.57
CA LEU A 6 -7.97 30.68 -41.09
C LEU A 6 -8.81 29.51 -41.60
N MET A 7 -10.14 29.66 -41.57
CA MET A 7 -11.07 28.69 -42.16
C MET A 7 -10.82 28.51 -43.66
N TRP A 8 -10.67 29.60 -44.42
CA TRP A 8 -10.40 29.53 -45.86
C TRP A 8 -9.07 28.87 -46.20
N ILE A 9 -8.02 29.08 -45.39
CA ILE A 9 -6.71 28.41 -45.57
C ILE A 9 -6.85 26.89 -45.38
N VAL A 10 -7.58 26.45 -44.35
CA VAL A 10 -7.85 25.02 -44.10
C VAL A 10 -8.64 24.40 -45.25
N VAL A 11 -9.69 25.08 -45.72
CA VAL A 11 -10.55 24.61 -46.82
C VAL A 11 -9.76 24.50 -48.13
N ILE A 12 -8.93 25.50 -48.46
CA ILE A 12 -8.10 25.48 -49.67
C ILE A 12 -7.03 24.38 -49.57
N GLY A 13 -6.42 24.19 -48.40
CA GLY A 13 -5.44 23.12 -48.18
C GLY A 13 -6.03 21.71 -48.34
N LEU A 14 -7.24 21.49 -47.81
CA LEU A 14 -7.99 20.24 -47.97
C LEU A 14 -8.36 19.99 -49.44
N ALA A 15 -8.87 21.01 -50.14
CA ALA A 15 -9.22 20.92 -51.55
C ALA A 15 -8.00 20.60 -52.44
N ALA A 16 -6.86 21.24 -52.17
CA ALA A 16 -5.60 20.97 -52.87
C ALA A 16 -5.09 19.53 -52.62
N GLY A 17 -5.21 19.04 -51.38
CA GLY A 17 -4.86 17.66 -51.03
C GLY A 17 -5.71 16.62 -51.75
N ILE A 18 -7.03 16.82 -51.81
CA ILE A 18 -7.94 15.95 -52.56
C ILE A 18 -7.61 15.96 -54.06
N GLY A 19 -7.31 17.13 -54.63
CA GLY A 19 -6.89 17.26 -56.03
C GLY A 19 -5.58 16.52 -56.35
N LEU A 20 -4.60 16.57 -55.44
CA LEU A 20 -3.33 15.83 -55.58
C LEU A 20 -3.52 14.32 -55.56
N ILE A 21 -4.44 13.80 -54.73
CA ILE A 21 -4.75 12.37 -54.68
C ILE A 21 -5.43 11.92 -55.99
N ALA A 22 -6.44 12.67 -56.47
CA ALA A 22 -7.14 12.36 -57.71
C ALA A 22 -6.21 12.39 -58.93
N TRP A 23 -5.25 13.32 -58.96
CA TRP A 23 -4.24 13.38 -60.01
C TRP A 23 -3.25 12.21 -59.92
N SER A 24 -2.80 11.87 -58.71
CA SER A 24 -1.86 10.75 -58.52
C SER A 24 -2.42 9.39 -58.93
N ASP A 25 -3.73 9.19 -58.78
CA ASP A 25 -4.41 7.96 -59.20
C ASP A 25 -4.43 7.83 -60.73
N ALA A 26 -4.60 8.96 -61.43
CA ALA A 26 -4.61 9.00 -62.90
C ALA A 26 -3.21 8.84 -63.54
N THR A 27 -2.13 9.19 -62.84
CA THR A 27 -0.76 9.16 -63.39
C THR A 27 0.11 8.00 -62.88
N GLY A 28 -0.43 7.12 -62.02
CA GLY A 28 0.31 5.97 -61.49
C GLY A 28 1.30 6.31 -60.36
N GLY A 29 1.11 7.45 -59.69
CA GLY A 29 1.97 7.94 -58.61
C GLY A 29 2.61 9.30 -58.91
N ILE A 30 2.95 10.04 -57.85
CA ILE A 30 3.63 11.35 -57.93
C ILE A 30 4.85 11.30 -57.02
N ALA A 31 6.01 11.74 -57.53
CA ALA A 31 7.27 11.84 -56.78
C ALA A 31 7.70 10.51 -56.09
N GLY A 32 7.41 9.36 -56.71
CA GLY A 32 7.76 8.04 -56.18
C GLY A 32 6.85 7.50 -55.07
N LEU A 33 5.78 8.22 -54.72
CA LEU A 33 4.76 7.77 -53.77
C LEU A 33 3.58 7.13 -54.51
N SER A 34 3.13 5.98 -54.03
CA SER A 34 1.88 5.38 -54.49
C SER A 34 0.68 6.24 -54.09
N ALA A 35 -0.43 6.16 -54.84
CA ALA A 35 -1.65 6.91 -54.55
C ALA A 35 -2.15 6.69 -53.10
N GLY A 36 -2.00 5.46 -52.57
CA GLY A 36 -2.32 5.13 -51.18
C GLY A 36 -1.41 5.83 -50.16
N GLN A 37 -0.10 5.91 -50.41
CA GLN A 37 0.83 6.63 -49.50
C GLN A 37 0.59 8.14 -49.53
N LEU A 38 0.29 8.69 -50.71
CA LEU A 38 -0.09 10.10 -50.87
C LEU A 38 -1.39 10.42 -50.14
N ALA A 39 -2.38 9.53 -50.19
CA ALA A 39 -3.64 9.67 -49.45
C ALA A 39 -3.42 9.72 -47.93
N HIS A 40 -2.58 8.85 -47.37
CA HIS A 40 -2.26 8.88 -45.94
C HIS A 40 -1.51 10.16 -45.55
N LEU A 41 -0.55 10.61 -46.37
CA LEU A 41 0.21 11.83 -46.11
C LEU A 41 -0.71 13.07 -46.11
N VAL A 42 -1.61 13.15 -47.08
CA VAL A 42 -2.61 14.23 -47.16
C VAL A 42 -3.60 14.15 -46.00
N ALA A 43 -4.07 12.95 -45.62
CA ALA A 43 -4.97 12.77 -44.49
C ALA A 43 -4.32 13.19 -43.16
N TYR A 44 -3.10 12.73 -42.88
CA TYR A 44 -2.36 13.13 -41.68
C TYR A 44 -1.98 14.61 -41.68
N GLY A 45 -1.59 15.14 -42.84
CA GLY A 45 -1.33 16.56 -43.03
C GLY A 45 -2.57 17.41 -42.77
N ALA A 46 -3.74 16.99 -43.26
CA ALA A 46 -5.02 17.65 -43.03
C ALA A 46 -5.42 17.63 -41.54
N ILE A 47 -5.30 16.49 -40.87
CA ILE A 47 -5.55 16.37 -39.42
C ILE A 47 -4.60 17.28 -38.65
N GLY A 48 -3.30 17.25 -38.96
CA GLY A 48 -2.31 18.10 -38.32
C GLY A 48 -2.57 19.59 -38.54
N LEU A 49 -3.04 19.98 -39.73
CA LEU A 49 -3.38 21.37 -40.06
C LEU A 49 -4.65 21.83 -39.33
N VAL A 50 -5.69 20.99 -39.24
CA VAL A 50 -6.92 21.29 -38.47
C VAL A 50 -6.62 21.39 -36.97
N VAL A 51 -5.88 20.44 -36.41
CA VAL A 51 -5.49 20.45 -34.99
C VAL A 51 -4.58 21.64 -34.69
N GLY A 52 -3.56 21.87 -35.53
CA GLY A 52 -2.64 22.99 -35.40
C GLY A 52 -3.35 24.34 -35.54
N ALA A 53 -4.28 24.49 -36.49
CA ALA A 53 -5.11 25.68 -36.64
C ALA A 53 -6.07 25.87 -35.47
N GLY A 54 -6.64 24.79 -34.91
CA GLY A 54 -7.50 24.85 -33.72
C GLY A 54 -6.73 25.25 -32.45
N VAL A 55 -5.53 24.72 -32.28
CA VAL A 55 -4.56 25.17 -31.26
C VAL A 55 -4.26 26.64 -31.50
N VAL A 56 -3.71 27.02 -32.65
CA VAL A 56 -3.36 28.43 -32.91
C VAL A 56 -4.57 29.36 -32.74
N ALA A 57 -5.76 29.00 -33.20
CA ALA A 57 -6.99 29.79 -33.02
C ALA A 57 -7.42 29.92 -31.56
N THR A 58 -7.22 28.89 -30.73
CA THR A 58 -7.49 28.96 -29.27
C THR A 58 -6.41 29.74 -28.51
N PHE A 59 -5.17 29.73 -29.00
CA PHE A 59 -4.04 30.45 -28.39
C PHE A 59 -3.87 31.89 -28.91
N THR A 60 -4.41 32.26 -30.08
CA THR A 60 -4.37 33.63 -30.60
C THR A 60 -5.39 34.51 -29.87
N GLY A 61 -4.90 35.48 -29.09
CA GLY A 61 -5.72 36.48 -28.39
C GLY A 61 -6.05 36.17 -26.93
N ARG A 62 -5.76 34.96 -26.45
CA ARG A 62 -5.99 34.54 -25.04
C ARG A 62 -4.73 33.98 -24.39
N LEU A 63 -3.55 34.43 -24.81
CA LEU A 63 -2.24 33.99 -24.31
C LEU A 63 -2.16 34.04 -22.76
N GLY A 64 -2.78 35.06 -22.15
CA GLY A 64 -2.87 35.17 -20.70
C GLY A 64 -3.68 34.05 -20.03
N GLU A 65 -4.78 33.60 -20.63
CA GLU A 65 -5.58 32.49 -20.11
C GLU A 65 -4.85 31.15 -20.26
N ALA A 66 -4.20 30.95 -21.40
CA ALA A 66 -3.34 29.79 -21.66
C ALA A 66 -2.17 29.70 -20.65
N LEU A 67 -1.47 30.81 -20.41
CA LEU A 67 -0.40 30.88 -19.42
C LEU A 67 -0.91 30.65 -18.00
N ARG A 68 -2.09 31.17 -17.66
CA ARG A 68 -2.73 30.93 -16.36
C ARG A 68 -3.11 29.47 -16.16
N ALA A 69 -3.63 28.81 -17.19
CA ALA A 69 -3.94 27.38 -17.17
C ALA A 69 -2.68 26.53 -17.06
N ALA A 70 -1.62 26.87 -17.80
CA ALA A 70 -0.32 26.19 -17.72
C ALA A 70 0.31 26.35 -16.32
N ALA A 71 0.22 27.54 -15.73
CA ALA A 71 0.68 27.78 -14.36
C ALA A 71 -0.12 26.95 -13.34
N LEU A 72 -1.45 26.85 -13.49
CA LEU A 72 -2.30 26.00 -12.65
C LEU A 72 -1.89 24.53 -12.76
N TRP A 73 -1.68 24.02 -13.98
CA TRP A 73 -1.21 22.65 -14.18
C TRP A 73 0.17 22.41 -13.58
N LEU A 74 1.11 23.36 -13.72
CA LEU A 74 2.42 23.27 -13.06
C LEU A 74 2.29 23.19 -11.54
N VAL A 75 1.41 23.99 -10.93
CA VAL A 75 1.15 23.92 -9.48
C VAL A 75 0.55 22.57 -9.08
N ILE A 76 -0.41 22.05 -9.85
CA ILE A 76 -1.01 20.72 -9.60
C ILE A 76 0.06 19.64 -9.71
N PHE A 77 0.88 19.62 -10.76
CA PHE A 77 1.96 18.66 -10.93
C PHE A 77 3.02 18.78 -9.82
N ALA A 78 3.37 19.99 -9.42
CA ALA A 78 4.29 20.22 -8.30
C ALA A 78 3.70 19.66 -6.99
N PHE A 79 2.42 19.92 -6.72
CA PHE A 79 1.75 19.40 -5.53
C PHE A 79 1.67 17.87 -5.54
N LEU A 80 1.33 17.27 -6.68
CA LEU A 80 1.33 15.81 -6.87
C LEU A 80 2.72 15.21 -6.72
N ALA A 81 3.75 15.86 -7.28
CA ALA A 81 5.14 15.42 -7.15
C ALA A 81 5.63 15.47 -5.70
N VAL A 82 5.27 16.53 -4.96
CA VAL A 82 5.52 16.62 -3.51
C VAL A 82 4.77 15.50 -2.79
N GLY A 83 3.45 15.36 -2.98
CA GLY A 83 2.66 14.30 -2.36
C GLY A 83 3.21 12.89 -2.65
N TYR A 84 3.67 12.65 -3.88
CA TYR A 84 4.33 11.40 -4.26
C TYR A 84 5.71 11.23 -3.62
N THR A 85 6.50 12.29 -3.52
CA THR A 85 7.81 12.26 -2.85
C THR A 85 7.64 11.91 -1.37
N TYR A 86 6.69 12.54 -0.71
CA TYR A 86 6.36 12.33 0.71
C TYR A 86 5.41 11.15 0.95
N ARG A 87 5.11 10.33 -0.06
CA ARG A 87 4.13 9.24 0.05
C ARG A 87 4.43 8.28 1.21
N VAL A 88 5.70 7.98 1.46
CA VAL A 88 6.15 7.05 2.51
C VAL A 88 5.96 7.67 3.91
N GLU A 89 6.23 8.96 4.04
CA GLU A 89 6.13 9.71 5.30
C GLU A 89 4.68 10.05 5.67
N ILE A 90 3.84 10.30 4.67
CA ILE A 90 2.38 10.47 4.86
C ILE A 90 1.78 9.18 5.40
N HIS A 91 2.18 8.01 4.89
CA HIS A 91 1.73 6.73 5.45
C HIS A 91 2.19 6.55 6.89
N ALA A 92 3.47 6.80 7.21
CA ALA A 92 3.98 6.69 8.57
C ALA A 92 3.28 7.63 9.56
N THR A 93 2.93 8.85 9.14
CA THR A 93 2.22 9.83 9.98
C THR A 93 0.74 9.48 10.11
N ALA A 94 0.08 9.06 9.02
CA ALA A 94 -1.29 8.58 9.04
C ALA A 94 -1.44 7.37 9.97
N TYR A 95 -0.50 6.42 9.95
CA TYR A 95 -0.49 5.27 10.86
C TYR A 95 -0.29 5.66 12.33
N ARG A 96 0.43 6.75 12.63
CA ARG A 96 0.56 7.26 14.01
C ARG A 96 -0.74 7.88 14.51
N VAL A 97 -1.41 8.68 13.69
CA VAL A 97 -2.73 9.23 14.02
C VAL A 97 -3.76 8.10 14.14
N LEU A 98 -3.73 7.11 13.24
CA LEU A 98 -4.57 5.91 13.34
C LEU A 98 -4.24 5.06 14.57
N ALA A 99 -2.98 4.93 14.98
CA ALA A 99 -2.60 4.21 16.20
C ALA A 99 -3.04 4.97 17.48
N GLU A 100 -3.10 6.29 17.42
CA GLU A 100 -3.63 7.13 18.52
C GLU A 100 -5.17 7.05 18.60
N LEU A 101 -5.85 6.86 17.46
CA LEU A 101 -7.30 6.67 17.38
C LEU A 101 -7.74 5.21 17.60
N ALA A 102 -6.88 4.23 17.27
CA ALA A 102 -7.13 2.80 17.38
C ALA A 102 -5.96 2.12 18.12
N PRO A 103 -6.09 1.93 19.45
CA PRO A 103 -5.08 1.27 20.27
C PRO A 103 -4.71 -0.12 19.74
N GLY A 104 -3.42 -0.43 19.74
CA GLY A 104 -2.87 -1.75 19.36
C GLY A 104 -2.54 -1.97 17.88
N TYR A 105 -2.51 -0.89 17.09
CA TYR A 105 -2.00 -0.94 15.71
C TYR A 105 -0.45 -0.99 15.71
N ALA A 106 0.09 -2.11 15.23
CA ALA A 106 1.52 -2.30 15.02
C ALA A 106 1.99 -1.57 13.74
N VAL A 107 2.93 -0.63 13.87
CA VAL A 107 3.47 0.15 12.75
C VAL A 107 4.87 -0.37 12.39
N PRO A 108 5.11 -0.83 11.14
CA PRO A 108 6.45 -1.18 10.69
C PRO A 108 7.39 0.03 10.74
N LEU A 109 8.56 -0.15 11.33
CA LEU A 109 9.64 0.83 11.34
C LEU A 109 10.60 0.51 10.19
N ALA A 110 10.81 1.46 9.27
CA ALA A 110 11.94 1.41 8.37
C ALA A 110 13.22 1.62 9.21
N SER A 111 14.00 0.56 9.42
CA SER A 111 15.19 0.60 10.27
C SER A 111 16.38 -0.06 9.59
N THR A 112 17.56 0.53 9.76
CA THR A 112 18.85 0.03 9.25
C THR A 112 19.32 -1.26 9.93
N GLY A 113 18.63 -1.72 10.99
CA GLY A 113 18.98 -2.88 11.80
C GLY A 113 18.07 -4.11 11.62
N GLY A 114 17.31 -4.17 10.51
CA GLY A 114 16.37 -5.25 10.23
C GLY A 114 14.90 -4.88 10.45
N PRO A 115 13.96 -5.79 10.14
CA PRO A 115 12.53 -5.55 10.31
C PRO A 115 12.17 -5.23 11.75
N ALA A 116 11.40 -4.15 11.96
CA ALA A 116 11.01 -3.70 13.28
C ALA A 116 9.55 -3.23 13.29
N VAL A 117 8.92 -3.31 14.46
CA VAL A 117 7.54 -2.91 14.70
C VAL A 117 7.46 -2.04 15.95
N GLU A 118 6.73 -0.94 15.87
CA GLU A 118 6.35 -0.10 17.01
C GLU A 118 4.88 -0.32 17.34
N VAL A 119 4.57 -0.52 18.61
CA VAL A 119 3.20 -0.65 19.14
C VAL A 119 3.00 0.42 20.21
N ALA A 120 1.94 1.23 20.07
CA ALA A 120 1.56 2.20 21.08
C ALA A 120 0.83 1.51 22.25
N ARG A 121 1.09 1.97 23.48
CA ARG A 121 0.37 1.51 24.67
C ARG A 121 -1.11 1.85 24.54
N ALA A 122 -1.98 0.91 24.89
CA ALA A 122 -3.41 1.14 24.94
C ALA A 122 -3.80 1.92 26.21
N ARG A 123 -5.04 2.44 26.22
CA ARG A 123 -5.55 3.32 27.30
C ARG A 123 -5.64 2.62 28.66
N ASP A 124 -5.77 1.30 28.64
CA ASP A 124 -5.78 0.41 29.80
C ASP A 124 -4.38 0.17 30.40
N GLY A 125 -3.32 0.65 29.73
CA GLY A 125 -1.94 0.55 30.21
C GLY A 125 -1.15 -0.59 29.57
N ASP A 126 -1.81 -1.38 28.73
CA ASP A 126 -1.33 -2.64 28.19
C ASP A 126 -0.87 -2.50 26.73
N PHE A 127 0.05 -3.37 26.29
CA PHE A 127 0.50 -3.40 24.89
C PHE A 127 -0.26 -4.46 24.10
N ASN A 128 -1.34 -4.07 23.44
CA ASN A 128 -2.10 -4.94 22.56
C ASN A 128 -1.50 -4.95 21.15
N VAL A 129 -1.30 -6.12 20.57
CA VAL A 129 -0.77 -6.29 19.21
C VAL A 129 -1.63 -7.27 18.43
N ARG A 130 -1.93 -6.96 17.16
CA ARG A 130 -2.55 -7.94 16.26
C ARG A 130 -1.48 -8.87 15.69
N VAL A 131 -1.67 -10.16 15.94
CA VAL A 131 -0.77 -11.23 15.56
C VAL A 131 -1.45 -12.13 14.54
N GLU A 132 -0.73 -12.52 13.51
CA GLU A 132 -1.20 -13.42 12.47
C GLU A 132 -0.70 -14.84 12.76
N ILE A 133 -1.63 -15.78 12.94
CA ILE A 133 -1.37 -17.21 13.17
C ILE A 133 -2.23 -17.98 12.17
N ASN A 134 -1.62 -18.89 11.41
CA ASN A 134 -2.31 -19.67 10.37
C ASN A 134 -3.12 -18.82 9.36
N GLY A 135 -2.73 -17.56 9.15
CA GLY A 135 -3.42 -16.62 8.25
C GLY A 135 -4.56 -15.83 8.90
N ASN A 136 -4.95 -16.15 10.14
CA ASN A 136 -5.97 -15.42 10.90
C ASN A 136 -5.32 -14.43 11.86
N ARG A 137 -5.95 -13.27 12.07
CA ARG A 137 -5.40 -12.16 12.86
C ARG A 137 -6.16 -11.98 14.16
N ILE A 138 -5.52 -12.32 15.26
CA ILE A 138 -6.08 -12.20 16.61
C ILE A 138 -5.37 -11.10 17.42
N PRO A 139 -6.07 -10.38 18.31
CA PRO A 139 -5.43 -9.48 19.25
C PRO A 139 -4.76 -10.27 20.38
N MET A 140 -3.52 -9.92 20.71
CA MET A 140 -2.77 -10.50 21.82
C MET A 140 -2.15 -9.41 22.69
N LEU A 141 -2.12 -9.65 23.99
CA LEU A 141 -1.46 -8.79 24.95
C LEU A 141 0.02 -9.19 25.07
N VAL A 142 0.94 -8.23 24.90
CA VAL A 142 2.36 -8.47 25.17
C VAL A 142 2.59 -8.55 26.67
N ASP A 143 3.00 -9.73 27.13
CA ASP A 143 3.22 -10.02 28.55
C ASP A 143 4.61 -10.61 28.78
N THR A 144 5.53 -9.79 29.31
CA THR A 144 6.89 -10.23 29.65
C THR A 144 6.95 -11.13 30.89
N GLY A 145 5.88 -11.19 31.69
CA GLY A 145 5.74 -12.09 32.82
C GLY A 145 5.30 -13.50 32.42
N ALA A 146 4.68 -13.65 31.24
CA ALA A 146 4.30 -14.95 30.69
C ALA A 146 5.51 -15.68 30.09
N SER A 147 5.80 -16.88 30.59
CA SER A 147 6.92 -17.70 30.09
C SER A 147 6.70 -18.24 28.66
N SER A 148 5.44 -18.36 28.25
CA SER A 148 5.03 -18.91 26.95
C SER A 148 3.97 -18.02 26.31
N VAL A 149 3.85 -18.11 24.99
CA VAL A 149 2.64 -17.69 24.28
C VAL A 149 1.46 -18.52 24.79
N VAL A 150 0.36 -17.86 25.15
CA VAL A 150 -0.85 -18.54 25.66
C VAL A 150 -2.06 -18.05 24.88
N LEU A 151 -2.80 -18.95 24.25
CA LEU A 151 -4.04 -18.68 23.56
C LEU A 151 -5.24 -18.98 24.46
N THR A 152 -6.30 -18.19 24.35
CA THR A 152 -7.62 -18.58 24.83
C THR A 152 -8.19 -19.71 23.95
N PRO A 153 -9.13 -20.54 24.45
CA PRO A 153 -9.80 -21.53 23.62
C PRO A 153 -10.48 -20.92 22.39
N GLU A 154 -11.08 -19.74 22.54
CA GLU A 154 -11.80 -19.04 21.47
C GLU A 154 -10.85 -18.65 20.34
N ASP A 155 -9.70 -18.06 20.69
CA ASP A 155 -8.69 -17.65 19.71
C ASP A 155 -8.00 -18.87 19.08
N ALA A 156 -7.81 -19.96 19.85
CA ALA A 156 -7.25 -21.21 19.33
C ALA A 156 -8.15 -21.84 18.25
N VAL A 157 -9.49 -21.78 18.42
CA VAL A 157 -10.46 -22.19 17.40
C VAL A 157 -10.40 -21.24 16.20
N GLU A 158 -10.34 -19.93 16.44
CA GLU A 158 -10.29 -18.94 15.36
C GLU A 158 -9.06 -19.14 14.46
N VAL A 159 -7.90 -19.49 15.03
CA VAL A 159 -6.67 -19.76 14.27
C VAL A 159 -6.56 -21.21 13.80
N GLY A 160 -7.62 -22.02 13.94
CA GLY A 160 -7.76 -23.35 13.36
C GLY A 160 -6.96 -24.45 14.05
N LEU A 161 -6.68 -24.33 15.36
CA LEU A 161 -5.98 -25.37 16.11
C LEU A 161 -6.95 -26.50 16.54
N PRO A 162 -6.52 -27.77 16.53
CA PRO A 162 -7.37 -28.93 16.79
C PRO A 162 -7.63 -29.13 18.29
N ILE A 163 -8.38 -28.21 18.92
CA ILE A 163 -8.55 -28.16 20.38
C ILE A 163 -9.27 -29.39 20.97
N GLU A 164 -10.07 -30.11 20.17
CA GLU A 164 -10.89 -31.24 20.61
C GLU A 164 -10.06 -32.47 20.99
N PHE A 165 -8.84 -32.56 20.43
CA PHE A 165 -7.94 -33.70 20.65
C PHE A 165 -6.86 -33.40 21.69
N LEU A 166 -6.87 -32.19 22.27
CA LEU A 166 -5.84 -31.74 23.19
C LEU A 166 -6.12 -32.14 24.63
N ARG A 167 -5.04 -32.46 25.35
CA ARG A 167 -5.08 -32.76 26.77
C ARG A 167 -4.64 -31.55 27.57
N TYR A 168 -5.53 -31.05 28.42
CA TYR A 168 -5.26 -29.94 29.34
C TYR A 168 -4.67 -30.46 30.64
N ASP A 169 -3.41 -30.89 30.61
CA ASP A 169 -2.69 -31.47 31.76
C ASP A 169 -1.46 -30.69 32.20
N ILE A 170 -1.11 -29.60 31.52
CA ILE A 170 0.00 -28.73 31.90
C ILE A 170 -0.51 -27.72 32.93
N PRO A 171 -0.01 -27.74 34.19
CA PRO A 171 -0.39 -26.72 35.17
C PRO A 171 0.21 -25.37 34.79
N ILE A 172 -0.60 -24.31 34.89
CA ILE A 172 -0.16 -22.93 34.67
C ILE A 172 -0.59 -22.04 35.83
N ASP A 173 0.27 -21.10 36.19
CA ASP A 173 -0.03 -20.03 37.14
C ASP A 173 -0.30 -18.75 36.36
N THR A 174 -1.47 -18.16 36.59
CA THR A 174 -1.89 -16.91 35.95
C THR A 174 -2.28 -15.87 37.00
N ALA A 175 -2.48 -14.63 36.57
CA ALA A 175 -3.02 -13.59 37.44
C ALA A 175 -4.39 -13.93 38.06
N ASN A 176 -5.18 -14.80 37.39
CA ASN A 176 -6.48 -15.26 37.88
C ASN A 176 -6.36 -16.51 38.77
N GLY A 177 -5.15 -16.98 39.06
CA GLY A 177 -4.87 -18.19 39.83
C GLY A 177 -4.39 -19.36 38.99
N ARG A 178 -4.50 -20.56 39.55
CA ARG A 178 -4.02 -21.81 38.94
C ARG A 178 -5.00 -22.31 37.89
N GLY A 179 -4.47 -22.67 36.74
CA GLY A 179 -5.22 -23.28 35.64
C GLY A 179 -4.50 -24.49 35.07
N LYS A 180 -5.07 -25.01 33.98
CA LYS A 180 -4.42 -26.00 33.13
C LYS A 180 -4.36 -25.49 31.70
N ALA A 181 -3.45 -26.05 30.93
CA ALA A 181 -3.29 -25.76 29.52
C ALA A 181 -2.92 -27.02 28.73
N ALA A 182 -3.10 -26.96 27.43
CA ALA A 182 -2.58 -27.92 26.47
C ALA A 182 -1.40 -27.31 25.69
N ALA A 183 -0.37 -28.10 25.43
CA ALA A 183 0.75 -27.66 24.60
C ALA A 183 0.43 -27.78 23.11
N VAL A 184 0.85 -26.77 22.36
CA VAL A 184 0.83 -26.75 20.90
C VAL A 184 2.11 -26.08 20.39
N VAL A 185 2.44 -26.32 19.13
CA VAL A 185 3.48 -25.57 18.42
C VAL A 185 2.81 -24.82 17.30
N LEU A 186 3.05 -23.51 17.23
CA LEU A 186 2.53 -22.65 16.19
C LEU A 186 3.53 -22.65 15.03
N ASP A 187 3.08 -23.10 13.86
CA ASP A 187 3.91 -23.21 12.65
C ASP A 187 4.51 -21.86 12.25
N ARG A 188 3.70 -20.80 12.35
CA ARG A 188 4.08 -19.43 12.00
C ARG A 188 3.31 -18.43 12.84
N ILE A 189 4.04 -17.48 13.42
CA ILE A 189 3.52 -16.29 14.08
C ILE A 189 4.11 -15.07 13.37
N ALA A 190 3.26 -14.15 12.90
CA ALA A 190 3.72 -12.92 12.26
C ALA A 190 3.08 -11.66 12.84
N ILE A 191 3.84 -10.56 12.86
CA ILE A 191 3.38 -9.26 13.34
C ILE A 191 3.62 -8.22 12.25
N ALA A 192 2.54 -7.53 11.85
CA ALA A 192 2.54 -6.46 10.83
C ALA A 192 3.22 -6.82 9.48
N GLY A 193 3.35 -8.12 9.18
CA GLY A 193 4.03 -8.62 7.98
C GLY A 193 5.55 -8.40 7.94
N SER A 194 6.16 -7.89 9.01
CA SER A 194 7.59 -7.58 9.07
C SER A 194 8.37 -8.50 10.01
N ILE A 195 7.76 -8.91 11.13
CA ILE A 195 8.35 -9.87 12.08
C ILE A 195 7.65 -11.21 11.87
N GLU A 196 8.43 -12.27 11.67
CA GLU A 196 7.93 -13.63 11.49
C GLU A 196 8.81 -14.61 12.26
N GLU A 197 8.18 -15.46 13.07
CA GLU A 197 8.83 -16.56 13.79
C GLU A 197 8.10 -17.86 13.49
N ARG A 198 8.85 -18.95 13.44
CA ARG A 198 8.35 -20.30 13.14
C ARG A 198 8.61 -21.25 14.31
N ASP A 199 7.84 -22.32 14.35
CA ASP A 199 7.97 -23.39 15.34
C ASP A 199 7.98 -22.83 16.78
N VAL A 200 6.98 -22.01 17.08
CA VAL A 200 6.87 -21.29 18.36
C VAL A 200 6.04 -22.13 19.34
N PRO A 201 6.63 -22.62 20.46
CA PRO A 201 5.88 -23.29 21.50
C PRO A 201 4.85 -22.35 22.10
N ALA A 202 3.63 -22.82 22.21
CA ALA A 202 2.51 -22.11 22.81
C ALA A 202 1.66 -23.05 23.67
N LEU A 203 0.81 -22.44 24.47
CA LEU A 203 -0.15 -23.11 25.32
C LEU A 203 -1.56 -22.66 24.94
N ILE A 204 -2.54 -23.54 25.09
CA ILE A 204 -3.96 -23.19 25.02
C ILE A 204 -4.52 -23.36 26.43
N ALA A 205 -4.97 -22.27 27.03
CA ALA A 205 -5.49 -22.27 28.39
C ALA A 205 -6.86 -22.97 28.45
N SER A 206 -7.18 -23.64 29.55
CA SER A 206 -8.53 -24.16 29.77
C SER A 206 -9.58 -23.03 29.79
N PRO A 207 -10.82 -23.28 29.34
CA PRO A 207 -11.89 -22.28 29.35
C PRO A 207 -12.04 -21.55 30.69
N GLY A 208 -12.14 -20.21 30.62
CA GLY A 208 -12.29 -19.35 31.79
C GLY A 208 -10.99 -19.04 32.57
N THR A 209 -9.84 -19.62 32.19
CA THR A 209 -8.55 -19.35 32.86
C THR A 209 -8.00 -17.96 32.50
N LEU A 210 -8.16 -17.55 31.25
CA LEU A 210 -7.55 -16.37 30.67
C LEU A 210 -8.59 -15.54 29.91
N LYS A 211 -8.52 -14.21 30.01
CA LYS A 211 -9.44 -13.29 29.31
C LYS A 211 -8.99 -12.91 27.90
N HIS A 212 -7.68 -12.80 27.71
CA HIS A 212 -7.05 -12.36 26.46
C HIS A 212 -5.82 -13.21 26.19
N SER A 213 -5.58 -13.59 24.94
CA SER A 213 -4.37 -14.29 24.55
C SER A 213 -3.11 -13.47 24.83
N LEU A 214 -2.05 -14.13 25.29
CA LEU A 214 -0.80 -13.51 25.74
C LEU A 214 0.35 -13.85 24.77
N LEU A 215 1.08 -12.82 24.35
CA LEU A 215 2.32 -12.94 23.61
C LEU A 215 3.50 -12.93 24.59
N GLY A 216 3.88 -14.11 25.06
CA GLY A 216 4.91 -14.31 26.09
C GLY A 216 6.32 -14.58 25.57
N MET A 217 7.18 -14.98 26.51
CA MET A 217 8.62 -15.12 26.29
C MET A 217 9.03 -16.20 25.28
N SER A 218 8.20 -17.23 25.03
CA SER A 218 8.48 -18.23 23.99
C SER A 218 8.50 -17.65 22.56
N PHE A 219 7.89 -16.47 22.37
CA PHE A 219 8.02 -15.64 21.16
C PHE A 219 9.03 -14.51 21.39
N LEU A 220 8.89 -13.72 22.46
CA LEU A 220 9.68 -12.49 22.65
C LEU A 220 11.19 -12.73 22.72
N SER A 221 11.63 -13.87 23.28
CA SER A 221 13.06 -14.24 23.36
C SER A 221 13.68 -14.60 22.01
N ARG A 222 12.86 -14.82 20.96
CA ARG A 222 13.34 -15.14 19.62
C ARG A 222 13.75 -13.91 18.84
N LEU A 223 13.17 -12.77 19.18
CA LEU A 223 13.47 -11.45 18.61
C LEU A 223 14.94 -11.05 18.87
N ALA A 224 15.45 -10.12 18.06
CA ALA A 224 16.76 -9.50 18.31
C ALA A 224 16.71 -8.57 19.52
N SER A 225 15.62 -7.81 19.64
CA SER A 225 15.31 -7.03 20.84
C SER A 225 13.82 -6.74 20.95
N PHE A 226 13.35 -6.53 22.17
CA PHE A 226 12.07 -5.90 22.48
C PHE A 226 12.31 -4.88 23.60
N GLU A 227 11.83 -3.66 23.41
CA GLU A 227 12.11 -2.55 24.33
C GLU A 227 10.86 -1.72 24.56
N ILE A 228 10.57 -1.43 25.83
CA ILE A 228 9.53 -0.48 26.21
C ILE A 228 10.19 0.88 26.43
N ARG A 229 9.79 1.88 25.62
CA ARG A 229 10.27 3.27 25.68
C ARG A 229 9.09 4.19 25.95
N GLY A 230 8.80 4.45 27.22
CA GLY A 230 7.63 5.22 27.65
C GLY A 230 6.32 4.52 27.27
N GLU A 231 5.57 5.15 26.35
CA GLU A 231 4.27 4.67 25.86
C GLU A 231 4.36 3.82 24.59
N LYS A 232 5.55 3.32 24.27
CA LYS A 232 5.82 2.57 23.04
C LYS A 232 6.58 1.28 23.32
N LEU A 233 6.16 0.21 22.68
CA LEU A 233 6.89 -1.05 22.59
C LEU A 233 7.52 -1.14 21.21
N VAL A 234 8.83 -1.36 21.14
CA VAL A 234 9.57 -1.57 19.90
C VAL A 234 10.10 -3.00 19.87
N MET A 235 9.72 -3.76 18.85
CA MET A 235 10.16 -5.14 18.62
C MET A 235 11.00 -5.21 17.34
N ARG A 236 12.09 -5.98 17.35
CA ARG A 236 12.99 -6.16 16.20
C ARG A 236 13.22 -7.63 15.90
N ALA A 237 13.03 -8.03 14.65
CA ALA A 237 13.36 -9.38 14.19
C ALA A 237 14.89 -9.58 14.14
N LYS A 238 15.33 -10.83 14.29
CA LYS A 238 16.72 -11.19 13.96
C LYS A 238 16.92 -11.12 12.45
N ILE A 239 18.09 -10.67 12.03
CA ILE A 239 18.49 -10.75 10.63
C ILE A 239 18.84 -12.22 10.37
N ALA A 240 18.14 -12.87 9.44
CA ALA A 240 18.51 -14.20 8.99
C ALA A 240 19.93 -14.14 8.40
N GLN A 241 20.86 -14.92 8.97
CA GLN A 241 22.21 -15.10 8.44
C GLN A 241 22.21 -16.13 7.31
#